data_AF-A0A833UWC4-F1
#
_entry.id   AF-A0A833UWC4-F1
#
_cell.length_a   1.000
_cell.length_b   1.000
_cell.length_c   1.000
_cell.angle_alpha   90.00
_cell.angle_beta   90.00
_cell.angle_gamma   90.00
#
_symmetry.space_group_name_H-M   'P 1'
#
loop_
_entity.id
_entity.type
_entity.pdbx_description
1 polymer ?
#
loop_
_entity_poly.entity_id
_entity_poly.type
_entity_poly.pdbx_seq_one_letter_code
_entity_poly.pdbx_strand_id
1 'polypeptide(L)'
;MKVRVEFLSGNGKITACSSYPCMLRFKSQPIRFVETFLKSAPLIAGFQSESQVLNIKMNKFTEGLEPTACLKMTLEPRAEYQHGAGIPQVYAASVALESELPKLKKIIWYWRRTLFVWASIMSFLTELVFILAFCRPMIVQGTGKPRIGSTAWDSHSNTIFRNKRT
;
A
#
# COMPACT_ATOMS: atom_id res chain seq x y z
N MET A 1 -4.42 -37.44 3.61
CA MET A 1 -4.29 -37.12 2.17
C MET A 1 -3.27 -36.02 2.02
N LYS A 2 -2.74 -35.82 0.81
CA LYS A 2 -1.77 -34.77 0.54
C LYS A 2 -2.25 -34.00 -0.69
N VAL A 3 -2.29 -32.68 -0.59
CA VAL A 3 -2.55 -31.82 -1.75
C VAL A 3 -1.23 -31.29 -2.24
N ARG A 4 -0.89 -31.62 -3.48
CA ARG A 4 0.26 -31.06 -4.18
C ARG A 4 -0.22 -29.93 -5.07
N VAL A 5 0.47 -28.81 -5.04
CA VAL A 5 0.23 -27.68 -5.93
C VAL A 5 1.50 -27.36 -6.69
N GLU A 6 1.36 -27.32 -8.00
CA GLU A 6 2.44 -27.07 -8.97
C GLU A 6 2.12 -25.76 -9.70
N PHE A 7 3.09 -24.85 -9.70
CA PHE A 7 3.04 -23.59 -10.43
C PHE A 7 3.74 -23.82 -11.77
N LEU A 8 3.02 -23.61 -12.86
CA LEU A 8 3.50 -23.86 -14.21
C LEU A 8 3.75 -22.52 -14.92
N SER A 9 4.94 -22.40 -15.52
CA SER A 9 5.30 -21.31 -16.44
C SER A 9 4.53 -21.45 -17.76
N GLY A 10 4.51 -20.40 -18.58
CA GLY A 10 3.86 -20.40 -19.90
C GLY A 10 4.35 -21.52 -20.83
N ASN A 11 5.58 -22.00 -20.61
CA ASN A 11 6.17 -23.12 -21.35
C ASN A 11 5.84 -24.52 -20.76
N GLY A 12 4.95 -24.60 -19.77
CA GLY A 12 4.58 -25.87 -19.10
C GLY A 12 5.64 -26.41 -18.14
N LYS A 13 6.72 -25.66 -17.89
CA LYS A 13 7.75 -26.01 -16.90
C LYS A 13 7.24 -25.73 -15.49
N ILE A 14 7.49 -26.66 -14.56
CA ILE A 14 7.16 -26.48 -13.14
C ILE A 14 8.17 -25.50 -12.53
N THR A 15 7.69 -24.32 -12.12
CA THR A 15 8.48 -23.26 -11.49
C THR A 15 8.58 -23.46 -9.98
N ALA A 16 7.49 -23.92 -9.36
CA ALA A 16 7.49 -24.30 -7.95
C ALA A 16 6.50 -25.42 -7.69
N CYS A 17 6.80 -26.20 -6.66
CA CYS A 17 5.92 -27.24 -6.15
C CYS A 17 5.81 -27.07 -4.64
N SER A 18 4.60 -27.02 -4.13
CA SER A 18 4.31 -27.08 -2.70
C SER A 18 3.42 -28.28 -2.41
N SER A 19 3.50 -28.78 -1.20
CA SER A 19 2.64 -29.89 -0.79
C SER A 19 2.20 -29.73 0.64
N TYR A 20 0.90 -29.90 0.86
CA TYR A 20 0.27 -29.71 2.16
C TYR A 20 -0.44 -30.99 2.58
N PRO A 21 -0.20 -31.50 3.79
CA PRO A 21 -1.01 -32.57 4.34
C PRO A 21 -2.43 -32.04 4.57
N CYS A 22 -3.42 -32.82 4.20
CA CYS A 22 -4.81 -32.53 4.50
C CYS A 22 -5.53 -33.76 5.07
N MET A 23 -6.42 -33.50 6.03
CA MET A 23 -7.22 -34.52 6.67
C MET A 23 -8.64 -34.01 6.83
N LEU A 24 -9.62 -34.85 6.49
CA LEU A 24 -11.02 -34.59 6.80
C LEU A 24 -11.18 -34.56 8.32
N ARG A 25 -11.96 -33.60 8.81
CA ARG A 25 -12.23 -33.52 10.25
C ARG A 25 -13.04 -34.74 10.66
N PHE A 26 -12.42 -35.61 11.43
CA PHE A 26 -13.10 -36.77 11.98
C PHE A 26 -14.19 -36.31 12.95
N LYS A 27 -15.35 -36.95 12.85
CA LYS A 27 -16.47 -36.79 13.78
C LYS A 27 -16.81 -38.15 14.36
N SER A 28 -16.98 -38.21 15.69
CA SER A 28 -17.40 -39.45 16.33
C SER A 28 -18.82 -39.82 15.93
N GLN A 29 -19.15 -41.11 16.03
CA GLN A 29 -20.48 -41.62 15.69
C GLN A 29 -21.63 -40.88 16.40
N PRO A 30 -21.62 -40.66 17.73
CA PRO A 30 -22.74 -39.96 18.38
C PRO A 30 -22.87 -38.51 17.91
N ILE A 31 -21.76 -37.81 17.67
CA ILE A 31 -21.77 -36.44 17.15
C ILE A 31 -22.36 -36.41 15.74
N ARG A 32 -22.02 -37.39 14.88
CA ARG A 32 -22.63 -37.53 13.55
C ARG A 32 -24.13 -37.71 13.64
N PHE A 33 -24.62 -38.56 14.54
CA PHE A 33 -26.06 -38.79 14.69
C PHE A 33 -26.80 -37.52 15.10
N VAL A 34 -26.29 -36.78 16.09
CA VAL A 34 -26.92 -35.53 16.53
C VAL A 34 -26.89 -34.48 15.42
N GLU A 35 -25.78 -34.36 14.69
CA GLU A 35 -25.66 -33.43 13.57
C GLU A 35 -26.61 -33.77 12.43
N THR A 36 -26.72 -35.04 12.06
CA THR A 36 -27.67 -35.50 11.03
C THR A 36 -29.12 -35.32 11.49
N PHE A 37 -29.41 -35.55 12.77
CA PHE A 37 -30.74 -35.27 13.33
C PHE A 37 -31.10 -33.78 13.23
N LEU A 38 -30.19 -32.89 13.63
CA LEU A 38 -30.39 -31.44 13.52
C LEU A 38 -30.46 -30.96 12.06
N LYS A 39 -29.66 -31.55 11.17
CA LYS A 39 -29.66 -31.22 9.75
C LYS A 39 -30.81 -31.85 8.96
N SER A 40 -31.54 -32.81 9.53
CA SER A 40 -32.62 -33.51 8.82
C SER A 40 -33.67 -32.56 8.25
N ALA A 41 -34.14 -31.58 9.04
CA ALA A 41 -35.12 -30.59 8.60
C ALA A 41 -34.63 -29.73 7.42
N PRO A 42 -33.47 -29.03 7.50
CA PRO A 42 -32.96 -28.25 6.37
C PRO A 42 -32.43 -29.10 5.20
N LEU A 43 -32.05 -30.35 5.44
CA LEU A 43 -31.61 -31.29 4.39
C LEU A 43 -32.79 -31.74 3.51
N ILE A 44 -33.93 -32.09 4.12
CA ILE A 44 -35.16 -32.45 3.38
C ILE A 44 -35.71 -31.23 2.63
N ALA A 45 -35.60 -30.04 3.24
CA ALA A 45 -35.98 -28.78 2.60
C ALA A 45 -35.02 -28.34 1.47
N GLY A 46 -33.91 -29.07 1.24
CA GLY A 46 -32.95 -28.79 0.16
C GLY A 46 -32.03 -27.59 0.39
N PHE A 47 -32.06 -26.98 1.59
CA PHE A 47 -31.23 -25.82 1.90
C PHE A 47 -29.79 -26.18 2.30
N GLN A 48 -29.56 -27.40 2.81
CA GLN A 48 -28.24 -27.84 3.27
C GLN A 48 -27.90 -29.24 2.77
N SER A 49 -26.63 -29.47 2.47
CA SER A 49 -26.06 -30.78 2.16
C SER A 49 -25.05 -31.22 3.22
N GLU A 50 -24.95 -32.53 3.47
CA GLU A 50 -23.94 -33.10 4.37
C GLU A 50 -22.55 -33.15 3.70
N SER A 51 -21.99 -31.98 3.40
CA SER A 51 -20.66 -31.84 2.79
C SER A 51 -19.67 -31.21 3.77
N GLN A 52 -18.39 -31.56 3.60
CA GLN A 52 -17.29 -30.95 4.36
C GLN A 52 -16.44 -30.08 3.45
N VAL A 53 -16.29 -28.80 3.83
CA VAL A 53 -15.40 -27.87 3.14
C VAL A 53 -14.03 -27.90 3.80
N LEU A 54 -12.98 -28.11 3.00
CA LEU A 54 -11.59 -28.12 3.43
C LEU A 54 -10.89 -26.87 2.88
N ASN A 55 -10.49 -25.96 3.76
CA ASN A 55 -9.75 -24.75 3.38
C ASN A 55 -8.25 -24.97 3.63
N ILE A 56 -7.45 -24.90 2.57
CA ILE A 56 -6.00 -25.04 2.61
C ILE A 56 -5.38 -23.69 2.28
N LYS A 57 -4.73 -23.06 3.26
CA LYS A 57 -4.03 -21.79 3.07
C LYS A 57 -2.61 -22.05 2.55
N MET A 58 -2.35 -21.63 1.32
CA MET A 58 -1.05 -21.74 0.67
C MET A 58 -0.37 -20.37 0.69
N ASN A 59 0.07 -19.96 1.87
CA ASN A 59 0.81 -18.71 2.02
C ASN A 59 2.29 -18.98 1.71
N LYS A 60 2.92 -18.15 0.87
CA LYS A 60 4.36 -18.12 0.51
C LYS A 60 4.71 -18.68 -0.88
N PHE A 61 4.03 -18.24 -1.94
CA PHE A 61 4.61 -18.31 -3.28
C PHE A 61 5.07 -16.93 -3.72
N THR A 62 6.38 -16.78 -3.95
CA THR A 62 6.96 -15.59 -4.56
C THR A 62 7.16 -15.88 -6.03
N GLU A 63 6.51 -15.10 -6.89
CA GLU A 63 6.67 -15.22 -8.34
C GLU A 63 8.11 -14.87 -8.73
N GLY A 64 8.75 -15.76 -9.51
CA GLY A 64 10.12 -15.60 -9.97
C GLY A 64 10.23 -14.63 -11.15
N LEU A 65 11.37 -14.68 -11.85
CA LEU A 65 11.59 -13.85 -13.06
C LEU A 65 10.65 -14.25 -14.21
N GLU A 66 10.25 -15.53 -14.26
CA GLU A 66 9.27 -16.05 -15.21
C GLU A 66 7.85 -15.98 -14.62
N PRO A 67 6.87 -15.44 -15.36
CA PRO A 67 5.49 -15.37 -14.90
C PRO A 67 4.86 -16.75 -14.80
N THR A 68 4.03 -16.96 -13.78
CA THR A 68 3.25 -18.19 -13.62
C THR A 68 1.99 -18.09 -14.47
N ALA A 69 1.80 -19.05 -15.37
CA ALA A 69 0.63 -19.08 -16.26
C ALA A 69 -0.53 -19.89 -15.68
N CYS A 70 -0.25 -21.01 -15.01
CA CYS A 70 -1.30 -21.85 -14.45
C CYS A 70 -0.91 -22.57 -13.15
N LEU A 71 -1.93 -22.89 -12.36
CA LEU A 71 -1.82 -23.66 -11.13
C LEU A 71 -2.40 -25.05 -11.37
N LYS A 72 -1.59 -26.07 -11.13
CA LYS A 72 -2.02 -27.47 -11.17
C LYS A 72 -2.12 -27.99 -9.75
N MET A 73 -3.31 -28.42 -9.37
CA MET A 73 -3.57 -28.99 -8.04
C MET A 73 -3.88 -30.47 -8.16
N THR A 74 -3.11 -31.29 -7.45
CA THR A 74 -3.24 -32.75 -7.44
C THR A 74 -3.54 -33.21 -6.03
N LEU A 75 -4.66 -33.91 -5.86
CA LEU A 75 -5.01 -34.59 -4.62
C LEU A 75 -4.38 -35.98 -4.61
N GLU A 76 -3.34 -36.17 -3.81
CA GLU A 76 -2.68 -37.44 -3.60
C GLU A 76 -3.39 -38.22 -2.45
N PRO A 77 -3.91 -39.43 -2.74
CA PRO A 77 -4.46 -40.30 -1.71
C PRO A 77 -3.35 -40.80 -0.76
N ARG A 78 -3.73 -41.28 0.43
CA ARG A 78 -2.78 -41.84 1.40
C ARG A 78 -2.18 -43.12 0.81
N ALA A 79 -0.87 -43.32 0.96
CA ALA A 79 -0.12 -44.46 0.40
C ALA A 79 -0.64 -45.87 0.80
N GLU A 80 -1.50 -45.95 1.83
CA GLU A 80 -2.17 -47.21 2.23
C GLU A 80 -3.29 -47.64 1.27
N TYR A 81 -3.83 -46.73 0.46
CA TYR A 81 -4.88 -47.03 -0.52
C TYR A 81 -4.25 -47.34 -1.89
N GLN A 82 -4.45 -48.57 -2.38
CA GLN A 82 -3.96 -49.01 -3.70
C GLN A 82 -4.57 -48.15 -4.83
N HIS A 83 -3.90 -48.10 -6.00
CA HIS A 83 -4.39 -47.47 -7.22
C HIS A 83 -5.74 -48.10 -7.64
N GLY A 84 -6.86 -47.57 -7.11
CA GLY A 84 -8.20 -48.12 -7.33
C GLY A 84 -9.08 -48.20 -6.08
N ALA A 85 -8.53 -48.02 -4.86
CA ALA A 85 -9.24 -48.18 -3.59
C ALA A 85 -10.12 -46.96 -3.20
N GLY A 86 -10.64 -46.24 -4.18
CA GLY A 86 -11.56 -45.11 -3.99
C GLY A 86 -10.87 -43.76 -3.97
N ILE A 87 -11.19 -42.94 -4.97
CA ILE A 87 -10.86 -41.52 -5.00
C ILE A 87 -11.73 -40.82 -3.94
N PRO A 88 -11.20 -39.89 -3.12
CA PRO A 88 -12.05 -39.08 -2.26
C PRO A 88 -13.14 -38.41 -3.10
N GLN A 89 -14.40 -38.54 -2.66
CA GLN A 89 -15.51 -37.89 -3.35
C GLN A 89 -15.40 -36.37 -3.17
N VAL A 90 -14.99 -35.67 -4.23
CA VAL A 90 -14.91 -34.22 -4.29
C VAL A 90 -16.05 -33.72 -5.16
N TYR A 91 -16.99 -33.01 -4.56
CA TYR A 91 -18.15 -32.46 -5.26
C TYR A 91 -17.85 -31.11 -5.91
N ALA A 92 -17.03 -30.30 -5.25
CA ALA A 92 -16.64 -28.99 -5.73
C ALA A 92 -15.23 -28.65 -5.23
N ALA A 93 -14.50 -27.89 -6.04
CA ALA A 93 -13.22 -27.32 -5.68
C ALA A 93 -13.23 -25.84 -6.08
N SER A 94 -12.86 -24.96 -5.16
CA SER A 94 -12.73 -23.53 -5.39
C SER A 94 -11.34 -23.08 -4.97
N VAL A 95 -10.65 -22.37 -5.86
CA VAL A 95 -9.33 -21.81 -5.60
C VAL A 95 -9.46 -20.30 -5.51
N ALA A 96 -9.13 -19.75 -4.35
CA ALA A 96 -9.01 -18.31 -4.17
C ALA A 96 -7.52 -17.94 -4.21
N LEU A 97 -7.11 -17.24 -5.28
CA LEU A 97 -5.76 -16.71 -5.40
C LEU A 97 -5.74 -15.28 -4.88
N GLU A 98 -5.29 -15.10 -3.65
CA GLU A 98 -5.00 -13.77 -3.12
C GLU A 98 -3.60 -13.35 -3.55
N SER A 99 -3.57 -12.52 -4.59
CA SER A 99 -2.33 -12.01 -5.12
C SER A 99 -1.99 -10.69 -4.43
N GLU A 100 -0.92 -10.65 -3.63
CA GLU A 100 -0.35 -9.38 -3.13
C GLU A 100 0.42 -8.65 -4.26
N LEU A 101 -0.25 -8.43 -5.39
CA LEU A 101 0.23 -7.59 -6.48
C LEU A 101 -0.19 -6.12 -6.25
N PRO A 102 0.43 -5.20 -6.98
CA PRO A 102 1.49 -4.33 -6.51
C PRO A 102 0.92 -3.07 -5.84
N LYS A 103 0.33 -3.20 -4.63
CA LYS A 103 -0.11 -2.03 -3.86
C LYS A 103 1.03 -1.02 -3.71
N LEU A 104 2.26 -1.53 -3.53
CA LEU A 104 3.48 -0.73 -3.54
C LEU A 104 3.76 -0.06 -4.90
N LYS A 105 3.56 -0.72 -6.06
CA LYS A 105 3.72 -0.01 -7.35
C LYS A 105 2.68 1.09 -7.53
N LYS A 106 1.42 0.88 -7.10
CA LYS A 106 0.40 1.93 -7.10
C LYS A 106 0.82 3.10 -6.22
N ILE A 107 1.31 2.84 -5.01
CA ILE A 107 1.81 3.86 -4.08
C ILE A 107 3.02 4.60 -4.67
N ILE A 108 4.01 3.90 -5.22
CA ILE A 108 5.18 4.51 -5.88
C ILE A 108 4.76 5.39 -7.05
N TRP A 109 3.77 4.95 -7.83
CA TRP A 109 3.26 5.71 -8.97
C TRP A 109 2.54 6.99 -8.54
N TYR A 110 1.67 6.92 -7.53
CA TYR A 110 1.05 8.11 -6.94
C TYR A 110 2.10 9.03 -6.28
N TRP A 111 3.06 8.46 -5.56
CA TRP A 111 4.11 9.19 -4.86
C TRP A 111 5.01 9.97 -5.82
N ARG A 112 5.33 9.40 -6.98
CA ARG A 112 6.08 10.09 -8.05
C ARG A 112 5.33 11.32 -8.57
N ARG A 113 4.01 11.23 -8.74
CA ARG A 113 3.18 12.37 -9.19
C ARG A 113 3.06 13.44 -8.11
N THR A 114 2.88 13.05 -6.85
CA THR A 114 2.83 14.01 -5.74
C THR A 114 4.17 14.71 -5.54
N LEU A 115 5.29 14.01 -5.69
CA LEU A 115 6.63 14.58 -5.53
C LEU A 115 6.93 15.62 -6.63
N PHE A 116 6.48 15.38 -7.86
CA PHE A 116 6.61 16.34 -8.95
C PHE A 116 5.82 17.63 -8.70
N VAL A 117 4.55 17.50 -8.27
CA VAL A 117 3.72 18.67 -7.93
C VAL A 117 4.32 19.44 -6.75
N TRP A 118 4.79 18.72 -5.73
CA TRP A 118 5.38 19.34 -4.54
C TRP A 118 6.70 20.05 -4.85
N ALA A 119 7.55 19.49 -5.71
CA ALA A 119 8.76 20.14 -6.19
C ALA A 119 8.47 21.43 -6.97
N SER A 120 7.42 21.44 -7.80
CA SER A 120 6.99 22.65 -8.53
C SER A 120 6.49 23.74 -7.59
N ILE A 121 5.67 23.40 -6.58
CA ILE A 121 5.20 24.35 -5.57
C ILE A 121 6.38 24.94 -4.79
N MET A 122 7.33 24.11 -4.36
CA MET A 122 8.50 24.58 -3.62
C MET A 122 9.37 25.50 -4.47
N SER A 123 9.60 25.16 -5.76
CA SER A 123 10.32 26.02 -6.70
C SER A 123 9.65 27.39 -6.82
N PHE A 124 8.34 27.42 -7.05
CA PHE A 124 7.58 28.66 -7.17
C PHE A 124 7.62 29.52 -5.90
N LEU A 125 7.48 28.90 -4.72
CA LEU A 125 7.59 29.61 -3.45
C LEU A 125 9.00 30.19 -3.23
N THR A 126 10.05 29.45 -3.58
CA THR A 126 11.43 29.95 -3.47
C THR A 126 11.68 31.13 -4.39
N GLU A 127 11.19 31.09 -5.64
CA GLU A 127 11.28 32.20 -6.58
C GLU A 127 10.50 33.43 -6.10
N LEU A 128 9.28 33.24 -5.59
CA LEU A 128 8.46 34.32 -5.04
C LEU A 128 9.15 35.02 -3.86
N VAL A 129 9.72 34.25 -2.94
CA VAL A 129 10.48 34.78 -1.80
C VAL A 129 11.73 35.51 -2.28
N PHE A 130 12.44 34.97 -3.28
CA PHE A 130 13.61 35.61 -3.87
C PHE A 130 13.25 36.96 -4.49
N ILE A 131 12.20 37.02 -5.32
CA ILE A 131 11.71 38.27 -5.92
C ILE A 131 11.31 39.26 -4.82
N LEU A 132 10.54 38.85 -3.81
CA LEU A 132 10.17 39.74 -2.70
C LEU A 132 11.39 40.24 -1.93
N ALA A 133 12.37 39.38 -1.66
CA ALA A 133 13.61 39.74 -0.98
C ALA A 133 14.50 40.68 -1.80
N PHE A 134 14.49 40.59 -3.13
CA PHE A 134 15.21 41.51 -4.03
C PHE A 134 14.45 42.80 -4.34
N CYS A 135 13.11 42.77 -4.38
CA CYS A 135 12.28 43.97 -4.55
C CYS A 135 12.25 44.83 -3.28
N ARG A 136 12.37 44.24 -2.09
CA ARG A 136 12.47 44.97 -0.80
C ARG A 136 13.62 46.00 -0.77
N PRO A 137 14.89 45.67 -1.10
CA PRO A 137 15.97 46.65 -1.18
C PRO A 137 15.84 47.60 -2.37
N MET A 138 15.23 47.16 -3.50
CA MET A 138 15.01 48.05 -4.65
C MET A 138 13.99 49.15 -4.38
N ILE A 139 12.91 48.87 -3.64
CA ILE A 139 11.87 49.86 -3.34
C ILE A 139 12.35 50.85 -2.25
N VAL A 140 13.16 50.41 -1.29
CA VAL A 140 13.69 51.27 -0.22
C VAL A 140 14.81 52.21 -0.72
N GLN A 141 15.53 51.87 -1.79
CA GLN A 141 16.53 52.76 -2.40
C GLN A 141 15.95 53.81 -3.37
N GLY A 142 14.69 53.66 -3.81
CA GLY A 142 14.04 54.52 -4.80
C GLY A 142 13.36 55.78 -4.27
N THR A 143 13.27 55.97 -2.96
CA THR A 143 12.66 57.17 -2.35
C THR A 143 13.67 57.91 -1.46
N GLY A 144 14.36 58.86 -2.07
CA GLY A 144 14.81 60.10 -1.42
C GLY A 144 15.96 60.00 -0.42
N LYS A 145 17.20 60.03 -0.90
CA LYS A 145 18.26 60.79 -0.21
C LYS A 145 18.03 62.29 -0.47
N PRO A 146 17.82 63.15 0.53
CA PRO A 146 18.19 64.54 0.39
C PRO A 146 19.71 64.63 0.61
N ARG A 147 20.46 64.87 -0.47
CA ARG A 147 21.77 65.54 -0.39
C ARG A 147 21.48 67.03 -0.36
N ILE A 148 21.54 67.64 0.81
CA ILE A 148 21.80 69.09 0.94
C ILE A 148 23.13 69.19 1.67
N GLY A 149 24.14 69.62 0.92
CA GLY A 149 25.41 70.06 1.47
C GLY A 149 25.36 71.54 1.87
N SER A 150 26.32 71.90 2.73
CA SER A 150 26.74 73.26 3.10
C SER A 150 25.73 73.99 4.02
N THR A 151 26.10 74.70 5.09
CA THR A 151 27.35 75.35 5.48
C THR A 151 27.37 75.51 7.01
N ALA A 152 28.58 75.56 7.57
CA ALA A 152 28.87 76.11 8.88
C ALA A 152 28.20 77.49 9.10
N TRP A 153 27.66 77.70 10.30
CA TRP A 153 27.46 79.03 10.88
C TRP A 153 27.94 79.00 12.34
N ASP A 154 28.94 79.84 12.56
CA ASP A 154 29.51 80.25 13.84
C ASP A 154 28.44 80.54 14.89
N SER A 155 28.60 79.95 16.07
CA SER A 155 27.96 80.40 17.29
C SER A 155 28.88 81.40 17.99
N HIS A 156 29.04 82.59 17.41
CA HIS A 156 29.55 83.77 18.13
C HIS A 156 28.36 84.49 18.77
N SER A 157 27.96 84.04 19.96
CA SER A 157 26.98 84.73 20.77
C SER A 157 27.60 86.01 21.33
N ASN A 158 27.19 87.13 20.74
CA ASN A 158 27.54 88.49 21.12
C ASN A 158 27.24 88.75 22.61
N THR A 159 28.30 88.85 23.39
CA THR A 159 28.38 89.86 24.45
C THR A 159 28.35 91.25 23.82
N ILE A 160 27.83 92.20 24.58
CA ILE A 160 27.90 93.66 24.36
C ILE A 160 26.74 94.27 23.53
N PHE A 161 26.04 95.20 24.19
CA PHE A 161 25.05 96.19 23.73
C PHE A 161 23.56 95.77 23.68
N ARG A 162 22.86 95.96 24.81
CA ARG A 162 21.86 97.04 24.88
C ARG A 162 21.40 97.37 26.31
N ASN A 163 22.06 98.40 26.84
CA ASN A 163 21.48 99.40 27.73
C ASN A 163 20.30 100.11 27.01
N LYS A 164 19.11 100.19 27.65
CA LYS A 164 18.27 101.40 27.84
C LYS A 164 16.77 101.09 28.01
N ARG A 165 16.18 101.79 29.00
CA ARG A 165 14.78 101.85 29.50
C ARG A 165 14.59 100.93 30.72
N THR A 166 14.40 101.40 31.94
CA THR A 166 13.97 102.69 32.51
C THR A 166 14.40 102.72 33.96
#